data_AF-A0A3D4NVZ0-F1
#
_entry.id   AF-A0A3D4NVZ0-F1
#
_cell.length_a   1.000
_cell.length_b   1.000
_cell.length_c   1.000
_cell.angle_alpha   90.00
_cell.angle_beta   90.00
_cell.angle_gamma   90.00
#
_symmetry.space_group_name_H-M   'P 1'
#
loop_
_entity.id
_entity.type
_entity.pdbx_description
1 polymer ?
#
loop_
_entity_poly.entity_id
_entity_poly.type
_entity_poly.pdbx_seq_one_letter_code
_entity_poly.pdbx_strand_id
1 'polypeptide(L)'
;MAYTSIIFKNPHTGAMKEAPVGFSWTTLLFGFFPALFRGDWKYTAIQLVLAMLTMGFSGVIFAFIYNKLYIRDLIGAGFKGQSIASGDMNFASAKIGMQIPMLETA
;
A
#
# COMPACT_ATOMS: atom_id res chain seq x y z
N MET A 1 -13.88 -0.27 1.65
CA MET A 1 -12.61 -0.72 2.25
C MET A 1 -11.79 -1.47 1.21
N ALA A 2 -10.48 -1.62 1.40
CA ALA A 2 -9.72 -2.64 0.67
C ALA A 2 -10.32 -4.02 0.97
N TYR A 3 -10.23 -4.96 0.03
CA TYR A 3 -10.90 -6.26 0.19
C TYR A 3 -10.08 -7.23 1.07
N THR A 4 -8.78 -6.96 1.23
CA THR A 4 -7.89 -7.66 2.16
C THR A 4 -6.72 -6.76 2.55
N SER A 5 -5.95 -7.13 3.57
CA SER A 5 -4.70 -6.48 3.95
C SER A 5 -3.59 -7.51 4.13
N ILE A 6 -2.37 -7.11 3.79
CA ILE A 6 -1.17 -7.93 3.94
C ILE A 6 -0.31 -7.31 5.02
N ILE A 7 0.13 -8.15 5.95
CA ILE A 7 1.08 -7.77 6.98
C ILE A 7 2.48 -8.06 6.43
N PHE A 8 3.29 -7.01 6.32
CA PHE A 8 4.67 -7.05 5.88
C PHE A 8 5.63 -6.97 7.07
N LYS A 9 6.69 -7.77 7.04
CA LYS A 9 7.81 -7.74 7.99
C LYS A 9 9.10 -7.52 7.24
N ASN A 10 9.93 -6.60 7.72
CA ASN A 10 11.31 -6.50 7.25
C ASN A 10 12.17 -7.52 8.03
N PRO A 11 12.83 -8.48 7.37
CA PRO A 11 13.63 -9.51 8.04
C PRO A 11 14.90 -8.95 8.70
N HIS A 12 15.42 -7.82 8.23
CA HIS A 12 16.65 -7.22 8.74
C HIS A 12 16.40 -6.29 9.94
N THR A 13 15.29 -5.55 9.93
CA THR A 13 14.98 -4.56 10.98
C THR A 13 13.89 -5.01 11.94
N GLY A 14 13.14 -6.06 11.59
CA GLY A 14 11.97 -6.51 12.35
C GLY A 14 10.74 -5.60 12.22
N ALA A 15 10.83 -4.50 11.46
CA ALA A 15 9.74 -3.55 11.31
C ALA A 15 8.50 -4.19 10.65
N MET A 16 7.33 -3.91 11.23
CA MET A 16 6.04 -4.41 10.75
C MET A 16 5.24 -3.29 10.09
N LYS A 17 4.64 -3.57 8.93
CA LYS A 17 3.79 -2.64 8.20
C LYS A 17 2.57 -3.36 7.64
N GLU A 18 1.40 -2.79 7.85
CA GLU A 18 0.18 -3.29 7.20
C GLU A 18 -0.07 -2.54 5.89
N ALA A 19 -0.41 -3.28 4.83
CA ALA A 19 -0.71 -2.74 3.53
C ALA A 19 -2.06 -3.27 3.01
N PRO A 20 -3.09 -2.43 2.89
CA PRO A 20 -4.36 -2.81 2.29
C PRO A 20 -4.21 -3.07 0.78
N VAL A 21 -4.98 -4.02 0.24
CA VAL A 21 -5.00 -4.40 -1.17
C VAL A 21 -6.32 -4.02 -1.85
N GLY A 22 -6.22 -3.32 -2.98
CA GLY A 22 -7.36 -2.87 -3.77
C GLY A 22 -7.69 -1.39 -3.58
N PHE A 23 -8.95 -1.02 -3.82
CA PHE A 23 -9.37 0.37 -3.84
C PHE A 23 -9.28 1.06 -2.46
N SER A 24 -8.67 2.25 -2.43
CA SER A 24 -8.45 3.06 -1.24
C SER A 24 -9.54 4.12 -1.09
N TRP A 25 -10.60 3.76 -0.36
CA TRP A 25 -11.68 4.70 -0.01
C TRP A 25 -11.20 5.88 0.83
N THR A 26 -10.24 5.64 1.71
CA THR A 26 -9.67 6.72 2.54
C THR A 26 -8.88 7.70 1.70
N THR A 27 -8.19 7.25 0.64
CA THR A 27 -7.49 8.14 -0.30
C THR A 27 -8.46 8.90 -1.18
N LEU A 28 -9.59 8.30 -1.56
CA LEU A 28 -10.65 8.98 -2.32
C LEU A 28 -11.21 10.18 -1.55
N LEU A 29 -11.52 9.99 -0.26
CA LEU A 29 -12.20 11.00 0.56
C LEU A 29 -11.24 12.00 1.21
N PHE A 30 -10.02 11.57 1.55
CA PHE A 30 -9.06 12.37 2.33
C PHE A 30 -7.75 12.64 1.57
N GLY A 31 -7.66 12.31 0.28
CA GLY A 31 -6.47 12.60 -0.53
C GLY A 31 -5.19 12.03 0.08
N PHE A 32 -4.25 12.91 0.44
CA PHE A 32 -2.90 12.54 0.92
C PHE A 32 -2.85 12.09 2.39
N PHE A 33 -3.88 12.35 3.20
CA PHE A 33 -3.87 12.03 4.64
C PHE A 33 -3.57 10.55 4.97
N PRO A 34 -4.09 9.55 4.24
CA PRO A 34 -3.75 8.14 4.49
C PRO A 34 -2.28 7.82 4.26
N ALA A 35 -1.61 8.49 3.31
CA ALA A 35 -0.17 8.35 3.12
C ALA A 35 0.60 8.96 4.30
N LEU A 36 0.12 10.12 4.77
CA LEU A 36 0.72 10.79 5.92
C LEU A 36 0.66 9.90 7.18
N PHE A 37 -0.52 9.38 7.55
CA PHE A 37 -0.64 8.56 8.75
C PHE A 37 0.07 7.20 8.66
N ARG A 38 0.39 6.74 7.45
CA ARG A 38 1.15 5.51 7.23
C ARG A 38 2.68 5.71 7.34
N GLY A 39 3.13 6.95 7.44
CA GLY A 39 4.54 7.33 7.42
C GLY A 39 5.15 7.24 6.01
N ASP A 40 4.33 7.36 4.97
CA ASP A 40 4.75 7.29 3.58
C ASP A 40 4.97 8.70 3.00
N TRP A 41 6.09 9.31 3.38
CA TRP A 41 6.41 10.69 3.04
C TRP A 41 6.53 10.93 1.54
N LYS A 42 6.92 9.90 0.78
CA LYS A 42 7.03 10.00 -0.67
C LYS A 42 5.67 10.24 -1.31
N TYR A 43 4.68 9.38 -1.05
CA TYR A 43 3.35 9.58 -1.63
C TYR A 43 2.54 10.67 -0.93
N THR A 44 2.85 11.03 0.33
CA THR A 44 2.30 12.24 0.95
C THR A 44 2.64 13.47 0.12
N ALA A 45 3.91 13.68 -0.21
CA ALA A 45 4.35 14.85 -0.98
C ALA A 45 3.77 14.83 -2.41
N ILE A 46 3.83 13.67 -3.08
CA ILE A 46 3.30 13.52 -4.46
C ILE A 46 1.80 13.82 -4.50
N GLN A 47 1.01 13.23 -3.60
CA GLN A 47 -0.44 13.42 -3.58
C GLN A 47 -0.82 14.84 -3.18
N LEU A 48 -0.07 15.49 -2.27
CA LEU A 48 -0.32 16.87 -1.90
C LEU A 48 -0.10 17.83 -3.08
N VAL A 49 1.02 17.70 -3.78
CA VAL A 49 1.32 18.55 -4.96
C VAL A 49 0.29 18.32 -6.06
N LEU A 50 -0.03 17.06 -6.38
CA LEU A 50 -1.03 16.76 -7.41
C LEU A 50 -2.43 17.19 -7.00
N ALA A 51 -2.78 17.10 -5.71
CA ALA A 51 -4.06 17.61 -5.22
C ALA A 51 -4.15 19.14 -5.41
N MET A 52 -3.07 19.90 -5.15
CA MET A 52 -3.08 21.35 -5.39
C MET A 52 -3.23 21.67 -6.89
N LEU A 53 -2.49 20.98 -7.75
CA LEU A 53 -2.52 21.22 -9.21
C LEU A 53 -3.86 20.80 -9.87
N THR A 54 -4.52 19.79 -9.33
CA THR A 54 -5.77 19.22 -9.89
C THR A 54 -7.01 19.61 -9.10
N MET A 55 -6.88 20.54 -8.13
CA MET A 55 -7.95 20.91 -7.19
C MET A 55 -8.60 19.70 -6.51
N GLY A 56 -7.78 18.73 -6.11
CA GLY A 56 -8.18 17.50 -5.41
C GLY A 56 -8.61 16.35 -6.31
N PHE A 57 -8.78 16.57 -7.62
CA PHE A 57 -9.26 15.53 -8.55
C PHE A 57 -8.31 14.34 -8.67
N SER A 58 -7.00 14.56 -8.48
CA SER A 58 -6.01 13.47 -8.45
C SER A 58 -6.33 12.39 -7.41
N GLY A 59 -7.04 12.72 -6.33
CA GLY A 59 -7.47 11.76 -5.31
C GLY A 59 -8.29 10.60 -5.87
N VAL A 60 -9.09 10.84 -6.93
CA VAL A 60 -9.87 9.79 -7.61
C VAL A 60 -8.95 8.75 -8.24
N ILE A 61 -7.90 9.20 -8.94
CA ILE A 61 -6.92 8.30 -9.56
C ILE A 61 -6.11 7.57 -8.49
N PHE A 62 -5.63 8.31 -7.47
CA PHE A 62 -4.86 7.72 -6.38
C PHE A 62 -5.63 6.71 -5.56
N ALA A 63 -6.96 6.81 -5.46
CA ALA A 63 -7.78 5.80 -4.81
C ALA A 63 -7.63 4.41 -5.46
N PHE A 64 -7.38 4.33 -6.77
CA PHE A 64 -7.14 3.05 -7.45
C PHE A 64 -5.70 2.56 -7.31
N ILE A 65 -4.71 3.46 -7.36
CA ILE A 65 -3.30 3.07 -7.53
C ILE A 65 -2.45 3.15 -6.25
N TYR A 66 -2.81 3.97 -5.26
CA TYR A 66 -1.97 4.26 -4.11
C TYR A 66 -1.59 3.00 -3.31
N ASN A 67 -2.58 2.15 -2.98
CA ASN A 67 -2.34 0.92 -2.22
C ASN A 67 -1.35 -0.02 -2.94
N LYS A 68 -1.49 -0.16 -4.26
CA LYS A 68 -0.57 -0.96 -5.09
C LYS A 68 0.84 -0.38 -5.09
N LEU A 69 0.96 0.94 -5.22
CA LEU A 69 2.23 1.66 -5.20
C LEU A 69 2.94 1.53 -3.85
N TYR A 70 2.19 1.65 -2.76
CA TYR A 70 2.70 1.46 -1.40
C TYR A 70 3.26 0.05 -1.18
N ILE A 71 2.52 -0.98 -1.60
CA ILE A 71 2.98 -2.38 -1.52
C ILE A 71 4.28 -2.58 -2.32
N ARG A 72 4.35 -2.04 -3.53
CA ARG A 72 5.55 -2.13 -4.37
C ARG A 72 6.77 -1.56 -3.66
N ASP A 73 6.62 -0.41 -3.00
CA ASP A 73 7.73 0.26 -2.34
C ASP A 73 8.14 -0.44 -1.04
N LEU A 74 7.19 -1.05 -0.32
CA LEU A 74 7.53 -1.95 0.80
C LEU A 74 8.37 -3.13 0.33
N ILE A 75 7.96 -3.79 -0.76
CA ILE A 75 8.72 -4.91 -1.34
C ILE A 75 10.12 -4.45 -1.75
N GLY A 76 10.22 -3.31 -2.44
CA GLY A 76 11.50 -2.71 -2.83
C GLY A 76 12.41 -2.32 -1.66
N ALA A 77 11.82 -1.98 -0.51
CA ALA A 77 12.53 -1.72 0.74
C ALA A 77 12.91 -3.01 1.52
N GLY A 78 12.71 -4.19 0.92
CA GLY A 78 13.08 -5.48 1.50
C GLY A 78 12.06 -6.07 2.47
N PHE A 79 10.84 -5.50 2.55
CA PHE A 79 9.78 -6.12 3.33
C PHE A 79 9.24 -7.36 2.64
N LYS A 80 8.93 -8.38 3.44
CA LYS A 80 8.33 -9.63 2.98
C LYS A 80 6.94 -9.81 3.60
N GLY A 81 6.01 -10.40 2.86
CA GLY A 81 4.67 -10.72 3.36
C GLY A 81 4.78 -11.79 4.45
N GLN A 82 4.26 -11.50 5.64
CA GLN A 82 4.21 -12.44 6.75
C GLN A 82 2.86 -13.17 6.79
N SER A 83 1.77 -12.43 6.64
CA SER A 83 0.42 -12.99 6.65
C SER A 83 -0.54 -12.11 5.85
N ILE A 84 -1.68 -12.69 5.49
CA ILE A 84 -2.78 -12.00 4.83
C ILE A 84 -4.01 -12.09 5.74
N ALA A 85 -4.71 -10.98 5.92
CA ALA A 85 -5.86 -10.90 6.82
C ALA A 85 -7.03 -11.76 6.34
N SER A 86 -7.20 -11.88 5.02
CA SER A 86 -8.25 -12.73 4.43
C SER A 86 -7.89 -13.13 2.99
N GLY A 87 -8.14 -14.40 2.65
CA GLY A 87 -7.91 -14.95 1.31
C GLY A 87 -6.51 -15.53 1.11
N ASP A 88 -6.17 -15.79 -0.15
CA ASP A 88 -4.89 -16.38 -0.55
C ASP A 88 -3.89 -15.29 -0.99
N MET A 89 -2.66 -15.36 -0.48
CA MET A 89 -1.56 -14.48 -0.88
C MET A 89 -1.26 -14.57 -2.38
N ASN A 90 -1.36 -15.76 -2.98
CA ASN A 90 -1.15 -15.97 -4.40
C ASN A 90 -2.21 -15.25 -5.23
N PHE A 91 -3.46 -15.27 -4.76
CA PHE A 91 -4.56 -14.54 -5.39
C PHE A 91 -4.36 -13.02 -5.29
N ALA A 92 -3.93 -12.53 -4.13
CA ALA A 92 -3.60 -11.11 -3.96
C ALA A 92 -2.43 -10.69 -4.87
N SER A 93 -1.38 -11.50 -4.92
CA SER A 93 -0.22 -11.31 -5.81
C SER A 93 -0.62 -11.25 -7.29
N ALA A 94 -1.46 -12.18 -7.74
CA ALA A 94 -1.98 -12.22 -9.11
C ALA A 94 -2.81 -10.97 -9.44
N LYS A 95 -3.70 -10.54 -8.53
CA LYS A 95 -4.57 -9.38 -8.74
C LYS A 95 -3.80 -8.05 -8.74
N ILE A 96 -2.74 -7.96 -7.94
CA ILE A 96 -1.85 -6.80 -7.94
C ILE A 96 -0.90 -6.84 -9.15
N GLY A 97 -0.66 -8.02 -9.72
CA GLY A 97 0.28 -8.23 -10.82
C GLY A 97 1.75 -8.12 -10.37
N MET A 98 2.04 -8.46 -9.11
CA MET A 98 3.39 -8.43 -8.53
C MET A 98 3.58 -9.62 -7.61
N GLN A 99 4.72 -10.32 -7.72
CA GLN A 99 5.08 -11.37 -6.78
C GLN A 99 5.38 -10.77 -5.42
N ILE A 100 4.68 -11.25 -4.39
CA ILE A 100 4.88 -10.81 -3.01
C ILE A 100 5.85 -11.80 -2.36
N PRO A 101 7.08 -11.39 -2.03
CA PRO A 101 8.02 -12.29 -1.39
C PRO A 101 7.49 -12.64 0.00
N MET A 102 7.30 -13.92 0.27
CA MET A 102 6.87 -14.39 1.58
C MET A 102 8.06 -14.45 2.54
N LEU A 103 7.82 -14.10 3.80
CA LEU A 103 8.76 -14.34 4.87
C LEU A 103 8.77 -15.85 5.12
N GLU A 104 9.93 -16.50 4.97
CA GLU A 104 10.06 -17.91 5.34
C GLU A 104 9.78 -18.04 6.85
N THR A 105 8.83 -18.91 7.19
CA THR A 105 8.64 -19.36 8.57
C THR A 105 9.83 -20.25 8.91
N ALA A 106 10.73 -19.73 9.75
CA ALA A 106 11.74 -20.53 10.42
C ALA A 106 11.11 -21.56 11.36
#